data_AF-A0A7C5KJC1-F1
#
_entry.id   AF-A0A7C5KJC1-F1
#
_cell.length_a   1.000
_cell.length_b   1.000
_cell.length_c   1.000
_cell.angle_alpha   90.00
_cell.angle_beta   90.00
_cell.angle_gamma   90.00
#
_symmetry.space_group_name_H-M   'P 1'
#
loop_
_entity.id
_entity.type
_entity.pdbx_description
1 polymer ?
#
loop_
_entity_poly.entity_id
_entity_poly.type
_entity_poly.pdbx_seq_one_letter_code
_entity_poly.pdbx_strand_id
1 'polypeptide(L)'
;MGEKTETGLALSFSTRRAATLAPMLIQVRRGFRFGAALCLAQTLFLPGVLAALPQSGDLVEIQRKQAYGVQGTNRRVVILVEDRVWELGGDRLQGALRTFADDLAREGMGSYLERVHFKKLQGHRDGCYVLALREHLIQLYRKARQQKRSLEGAILVGHFPDAQLVRTVNWRKKERLILRRGRKRPAVYNTTFLRRVPEIVADRCDLVLADLDGNWPSVYDEGPVNLPTLYAVFPGGVPPKGGVPKDHEEGSLPFVDFFHVDDGGVRWRKGGMFLEIHDERRDPELSPADRKRPNSMAIPEICVSRIDARGVAWSPRKRWSGQALLDAKGQPLPLRLDRTQGENGGTPSFAQLWEPDPDLELRLLLEYFARNHAFRSRHRTRSHRPASFAWKLGGGMDALRRADPKSWKDFDREGYDVRSGADLVAMVEWLKRPADLRFIGGHSNGFFTAFEKSEAGPLSLALGGQVFAWMRKGSKLASPSQLGLPKGHADFSFYRALWQNRVLPSNPYLLIHIGCEVLSPPGSRSMPFYRADYGNRQNAECQLFYANALAIVGRSKVFYDHPRGFCETLAKGKTFGEALRAYYLIESKAPSWKQVGGDIGRKRAYFWAILGDWTLRLPQKTQ
;
A
#
# COMPACT_ATOMS: atom_id res chain seq x y z
N MET A 1 14.22 36.94 -13.65
CA MET A 1 15.26 37.37 -14.60
C MET A 1 16.59 36.88 -14.06
N GLY A 2 17.39 36.23 -14.90
CA GLY A 2 18.66 35.61 -14.50
C GLY A 2 18.86 34.30 -15.25
N GLU A 3 19.39 34.41 -16.47
CA GLU A 3 19.85 33.32 -17.33
C GLU A 3 21.00 32.52 -16.70
N LYS A 4 21.12 31.23 -17.08
CA LYS A 4 22.36 30.49 -17.32
C LYS A 4 22.01 29.08 -17.84
N THR A 5 22.13 28.88 -19.16
CA THR A 5 23.25 28.26 -19.91
C THR A 5 23.13 26.74 -20.04
N GLU A 6 22.90 26.35 -21.30
CA GLU A 6 22.98 25.01 -21.85
C GLU A 6 24.43 24.49 -21.86
N THR A 7 24.59 23.18 -21.62
CA THR A 7 25.70 22.39 -22.17
C THR A 7 25.15 21.03 -22.56
N GLY A 8 25.18 20.75 -23.87
CA GLY A 8 24.80 19.48 -24.45
C GLY A 8 25.89 18.41 -24.30
N LEU A 9 25.46 17.16 -24.40
CA LEU A 9 26.31 16.02 -24.72
C LEU A 9 25.49 15.07 -25.60
N ALA A 10 25.88 15.04 -26.87
CA ALA A 10 25.35 14.16 -27.90
C ALA A 10 25.97 12.76 -27.74
N LEU A 11 25.15 11.72 -27.78
CA LEU A 11 25.59 10.34 -28.02
C LEU A 11 24.87 9.83 -29.26
N SER A 12 25.65 9.67 -30.33
CA SER A 12 25.26 9.04 -31.58
C SER A 12 25.25 7.53 -31.41
N PHE A 13 24.18 6.86 -31.86
CA PHE A 13 24.23 5.43 -32.15
C PHE A 13 23.74 5.19 -33.57
N SER A 14 24.65 4.61 -34.35
CA SER A 14 24.52 4.40 -35.78
C SER A 14 23.51 3.30 -36.09
N THR A 15 22.64 3.57 -37.05
CA THR A 15 21.77 2.62 -37.73
C THR A 15 22.56 1.73 -38.69
N ARG A 16 22.42 0.40 -38.58
CA ARG A 16 22.62 -0.51 -39.72
C ARG A 16 21.39 -1.40 -39.87
N ARG A 17 20.67 -1.23 -40.99
CA ARG A 17 19.66 -2.15 -41.53
C ARG A 17 20.13 -2.59 -42.92
N ALA A 18 20.10 -3.90 -43.14
CA ALA A 18 20.06 -4.62 -44.41
C ALA A 18 19.40 -5.97 -44.06
N ALA A 19 18.56 -6.65 -44.84
CA ALA A 19 18.08 -6.45 -46.20
C ALA A 19 16.71 -7.15 -46.36
N THR A 20 15.95 -6.63 -47.31
CA THR A 20 14.99 -7.24 -48.26
C THR A 20 14.67 -8.74 -48.18
N LEU A 21 13.37 -9.08 -48.28
CA LEU A 21 12.84 -10.07 -49.24
C LEU A 21 11.32 -9.86 -49.43
N ALA A 22 10.90 -9.91 -50.70
CA ALA A 22 9.56 -9.64 -51.23
C ALA A 22 8.78 -10.95 -51.49
N PRO A 23 7.48 -10.90 -51.87
CA PRO A 23 6.48 -11.94 -51.57
C PRO A 23 6.16 -12.88 -52.75
N MET A 24 5.47 -13.99 -52.47
CA MET A 24 4.76 -14.76 -53.49
C MET A 24 3.32 -15.09 -53.07
N LEU A 25 2.40 -14.74 -53.98
CA LEU A 25 0.97 -15.02 -53.98
C LEU A 25 0.68 -16.50 -54.29
N ILE A 26 -0.39 -17.04 -53.69
CA ILE A 26 -1.14 -18.17 -54.27
C ILE A 26 -2.63 -17.81 -54.28
N GLN A 27 -3.21 -17.82 -55.50
CA GLN A 27 -4.63 -17.78 -55.80
C GLN A 27 -5.28 -19.14 -55.51
N VAL A 28 -6.52 -19.15 -55.01
CA VAL A 28 -7.45 -20.28 -55.18
C VAL A 28 -8.80 -19.75 -55.68
N ARG A 29 -9.27 -20.37 -56.77
CA ARG A 29 -10.55 -20.10 -57.47
C ARG A 29 -11.71 -20.94 -56.88
N ARG A 30 -12.91 -20.45 -57.20
CA ARG A 30 -14.28 -20.80 -56.78
C ARG A 30 -14.73 -22.25 -57.01
N GLY A 31 -15.69 -22.67 -56.18
CA GLY A 31 -16.69 -23.72 -56.44
C GLY A 31 -17.95 -23.51 -55.58
N PHE A 32 -19.14 -23.58 -56.19
CA PHE A 32 -20.45 -23.17 -55.65
C PHE A 32 -21.33 -24.42 -55.39
N ARG A 33 -22.11 -24.47 -54.29
CA ARG A 33 -23.60 -24.71 -54.24
C ARG A 33 -24.15 -25.12 -52.85
N PHE A 34 -25.12 -24.32 -52.40
CA PHE A 34 -26.32 -24.52 -51.56
C PHE A 34 -26.43 -25.65 -50.49
N GLY A 35 -26.86 -25.24 -49.29
CA GLY A 35 -27.53 -26.08 -48.29
C GLY A 35 -27.73 -25.32 -46.97
N ALA A 36 -28.97 -25.24 -46.48
CA ALA A 36 -29.43 -24.37 -45.41
C ALA A 36 -28.97 -24.75 -43.98
N ALA A 37 -29.17 -23.78 -43.07
CA ALA A 37 -29.22 -23.87 -41.61
C ALA A 37 -27.88 -23.89 -40.84
N LEU A 38 -27.54 -22.78 -40.16
CA LEU A 38 -27.55 -22.72 -38.68
C LEU A 38 -27.20 -21.31 -38.19
N CYS A 39 -27.95 -20.84 -37.20
CA CYS A 39 -27.53 -19.79 -36.28
C CYS A 39 -26.16 -20.12 -35.63
N LEU A 40 -25.47 -19.05 -35.20
CA LEU A 40 -24.19 -18.95 -34.49
C LEU A 40 -22.96 -18.58 -35.35
N ALA A 41 -22.12 -17.74 -34.73
CA ALA A 41 -20.78 -17.30 -35.12
C ALA A 41 -20.69 -15.99 -35.94
N GLN A 42 -20.80 -14.86 -35.25
CA GLN A 42 -19.99 -13.67 -35.55
C GLN A 42 -19.45 -13.04 -34.26
N THR A 43 -18.51 -13.75 -33.63
CA THR A 43 -17.62 -13.21 -32.59
C THR A 43 -16.23 -13.81 -32.81
N LEU A 44 -15.55 -13.38 -33.88
CA LEU A 44 -14.16 -13.75 -34.11
C LEU A 44 -13.40 -12.55 -34.64
N PHE A 45 -12.87 -11.74 -33.72
CA PHE A 45 -11.59 -11.03 -33.87
C PHE A 45 -11.12 -10.56 -32.49
N LEU A 46 -10.38 -11.44 -31.80
CA LEU A 46 -9.38 -11.10 -30.79
C LEU A 46 -8.47 -12.33 -30.65
N PRO A 47 -7.30 -12.40 -31.31
CA PRO A 47 -6.24 -13.30 -30.90
C PRO A 47 -5.48 -12.60 -29.76
N GLY A 48 -6.09 -12.58 -28.57
CA GLY A 48 -5.36 -12.38 -27.34
C GLY A 48 -4.99 -13.76 -26.83
N VAL A 49 -3.73 -14.14 -26.97
CA VAL A 49 -3.17 -15.33 -26.31
C VAL A 49 -3.38 -15.11 -24.81
N LEU A 50 -4.44 -15.69 -24.24
CA LEU A 50 -4.49 -16.01 -22.82
C LEU A 50 -3.39 -17.04 -22.63
N ALA A 51 -2.15 -16.57 -22.39
CA ALA A 51 -1.15 -17.42 -21.79
C ALA A 51 -1.81 -17.98 -20.52
N ALA A 52 -1.99 -19.30 -20.48
CA ALA A 52 -2.52 -19.94 -19.29
C ALA A 52 -1.68 -19.46 -18.12
N LEU A 53 -2.31 -18.76 -17.17
CA LEU A 53 -1.62 -18.39 -15.94
C LEU A 53 -1.05 -19.68 -15.36
N PRO A 54 0.23 -19.71 -14.96
CA PRO A 54 0.82 -20.89 -14.34
C PRO A 54 -0.09 -21.37 -13.20
N GLN A 55 -0.32 -22.68 -13.12
CA GLN A 55 -1.19 -23.23 -12.08
C GLN A 55 -0.63 -22.83 -10.71
N SER A 56 -1.50 -22.52 -9.74
CA SER A 56 -1.10 -21.96 -8.45
C SER A 56 -0.03 -22.80 -7.72
N GLY A 57 -0.07 -24.12 -7.86
CA GLY A 57 0.91 -25.06 -7.28
C GLY A 57 2.32 -24.97 -7.87
N ASP A 58 2.49 -24.35 -9.03
CA ASP A 58 3.81 -24.16 -9.63
C ASP A 58 4.55 -22.97 -9.01
N LEU A 59 3.83 -21.96 -8.52
CA LEU A 59 4.41 -20.71 -8.01
C LEU A 59 4.49 -20.64 -6.48
N VAL A 60 3.45 -21.14 -5.81
CA VAL A 60 3.29 -21.06 -4.35
C VAL A 60 2.99 -22.45 -3.82
N GLU A 61 3.86 -22.92 -2.92
CA GLU A 61 3.61 -24.15 -2.19
C GLU A 61 3.06 -23.80 -0.80
N ILE A 62 1.87 -24.31 -0.48
CA ILE A 62 1.21 -24.06 0.80
C ILE A 62 1.09 -25.37 1.54
N GLN A 63 1.80 -25.45 2.67
CA GLN A 63 1.76 -26.60 3.55
C GLN A 63 0.92 -26.27 4.79
N ARG A 64 -0.23 -26.91 4.91
CA ARG A 64 -1.02 -26.82 6.14
C ARG A 64 -0.30 -27.55 7.26
N LYS A 65 0.05 -26.82 8.32
CA LYS A 65 0.76 -27.39 9.48
C LYS A 65 -0.20 -27.77 10.58
N GLN A 66 -1.13 -26.88 10.94
CA GLN A 66 -1.98 -27.12 12.11
C GLN A 66 -3.29 -26.34 12.03
N ALA A 67 -4.34 -26.88 12.67
CA ALA A 67 -5.59 -26.19 12.90
C ALA A 67 -5.80 -26.01 14.42
N TYR A 68 -6.16 -24.81 14.85
CA TYR A 68 -6.32 -24.42 16.25
C TYR A 68 -7.75 -23.95 16.52
N GLY A 69 -8.27 -24.19 17.73
CA GLY A 69 -9.63 -23.78 18.12
C GLY A 69 -10.71 -24.36 17.20
N VAL A 70 -10.54 -25.61 16.74
CA VAL A 70 -11.42 -26.20 15.70
C VAL A 70 -12.80 -26.58 16.23
N GLN A 71 -12.93 -26.84 17.53
CA GLN A 71 -14.19 -27.28 18.13
C GLN A 71 -15.03 -26.07 18.57
N GLY A 72 -16.25 -25.97 18.02
CA GLY A 72 -17.29 -25.03 18.47
C GLY A 72 -17.38 -23.67 17.77
N THR A 73 -16.32 -23.15 17.13
CA THR A 73 -16.39 -21.83 16.47
C THR A 73 -16.79 -21.93 15.00
N ASN A 74 -17.76 -21.11 14.58
CA ASN A 74 -18.18 -21.02 13.18
C ASN A 74 -17.31 -20.07 12.36
N ARG A 75 -16.52 -19.21 13.00
CA ARG A 75 -15.66 -18.20 12.38
C ARG A 75 -14.23 -18.72 12.25
N ARG A 76 -13.62 -18.51 11.08
CA ARG A 76 -12.28 -18.98 10.75
C ARG A 76 -11.37 -17.84 10.31
N VAL A 77 -10.12 -17.89 10.76
CA VAL A 77 -9.03 -17.03 10.30
C VAL A 77 -7.91 -17.93 9.75
N VAL A 78 -7.29 -17.56 8.64
CA VAL A 78 -6.06 -18.23 8.19
C VAL A 78 -4.84 -17.36 8.53
N ILE A 79 -3.82 -17.96 9.13
CA ILE A 79 -2.53 -17.34 9.40
C ILE A 79 -1.55 -17.98 8.41
N LEU A 80 -1.18 -17.19 7.41
CA LEU A 80 -0.23 -17.58 6.37
C LEU A 80 1.15 -17.08 6.78
N VAL A 81 2.12 -17.97 6.95
CA VAL A 81 3.47 -17.63 7.41
C VAL A 81 4.47 -17.86 6.30
N GLU A 82 5.28 -16.85 5.98
CA GLU A 82 6.38 -16.96 5.02
C GLU A 82 7.36 -18.06 5.48
N ASP A 83 7.68 -18.97 4.58
CA ASP A 83 8.59 -20.10 4.76
C ASP A 83 9.90 -19.74 5.47
N ARG A 84 10.56 -18.68 4.99
CA ARG A 84 11.82 -18.18 5.53
C ARG A 84 11.67 -17.73 6.99
N VAL A 85 10.58 -17.05 7.32
CA VAL A 85 10.30 -16.55 8.67
C VAL A 85 9.96 -17.70 9.61
N TRP A 86 9.23 -18.70 9.11
CA TRP A 86 8.97 -19.95 9.82
C TRP A 86 10.26 -20.66 10.22
N GLU A 87 11.20 -20.80 9.28
CA GLU A 87 12.51 -21.43 9.52
C GLU A 87 13.39 -20.60 10.45
N LEU A 88 13.47 -19.29 10.21
CA LEU A 88 14.24 -18.34 11.01
C LEU A 88 13.82 -18.39 12.49
N GLY A 89 12.52 -18.46 12.75
CA GLY A 89 12.00 -18.41 14.12
C GLY A 89 11.97 -19.74 14.86
N GLY A 90 11.98 -20.86 14.13
CA GLY A 90 11.87 -22.21 14.70
C GLY A 90 10.74 -22.31 15.76
N ASP A 91 11.02 -23.00 16.85
CA ASP A 91 10.06 -23.20 17.93
C ASP A 91 9.61 -21.90 18.63
N ARG A 92 10.47 -20.88 18.66
CA ARG A 92 10.17 -19.61 19.33
C ARG A 92 9.03 -18.88 18.64
N LEU A 93 9.11 -18.72 17.32
CA LEU A 93 8.04 -18.08 16.55
C LEU A 93 6.80 -18.96 16.49
N GLN A 94 6.97 -20.28 16.33
CA GLN A 94 5.85 -21.21 16.34
C GLN A 94 5.06 -21.17 17.65
N GLY A 95 5.74 -21.08 18.79
CA GLY A 95 5.12 -20.90 20.11
C GLY A 95 4.35 -19.57 20.21
N ALA A 96 4.91 -18.47 19.70
CA ALA A 96 4.23 -17.18 19.66
C ALA A 96 2.98 -17.20 18.77
N LEU A 97 3.06 -17.84 17.59
CA LEU A 97 1.94 -18.00 16.67
C LEU A 97 0.85 -18.92 17.23
N ARG A 98 1.23 -19.96 17.97
CA ARG A 98 0.28 -20.81 18.71
C ARG A 98 -0.45 -20.01 19.78
N THR A 99 0.28 -19.25 20.59
CA THR A 99 -0.31 -18.34 21.58
C THR A 99 -1.30 -17.38 20.91
N PHE A 100 -0.92 -16.80 19.77
CA PHE A 100 -1.80 -15.93 19.00
C PHE A 100 -3.05 -16.66 18.50
N ALA A 101 -2.92 -17.87 17.98
CA ALA A 101 -4.04 -18.71 17.57
C ALA A 101 -4.99 -19.04 18.74
N ASP A 102 -4.44 -19.32 19.92
CA ASP A 102 -5.23 -19.57 21.15
C ASP A 102 -5.96 -18.30 21.58
N ASP A 103 -5.32 -17.14 21.47
CA ASP A 103 -5.96 -15.85 21.75
C ASP A 103 -7.15 -15.60 20.83
N LEU A 104 -7.02 -15.87 19.52
CA LEU A 104 -8.13 -15.79 18.56
C LEU A 104 -9.25 -16.76 18.91
N ALA A 105 -8.90 -17.99 19.30
CA ALA A 105 -9.88 -19.00 19.70
C ALA A 105 -10.69 -18.56 20.93
N ARG A 106 -10.05 -17.92 21.92
CA ARG A 106 -10.74 -17.34 23.09
C ARG A 106 -11.71 -16.23 22.71
N GLU A 107 -11.48 -15.55 21.59
CA GLU A 107 -12.38 -14.54 21.01
C GLU A 107 -13.40 -15.12 20.00
N GLY A 108 -13.54 -16.45 19.96
CA GLY A 108 -14.52 -17.14 19.12
C GLY A 108 -14.11 -17.27 17.66
N MET A 109 -12.83 -17.12 17.34
CA MET A 109 -12.27 -17.27 15.99
C MET A 109 -11.28 -18.43 15.97
N GLY A 110 -11.68 -19.57 15.41
CA GLY A 110 -10.72 -20.66 15.20
C GLY A 110 -9.78 -20.33 14.04
N SER A 111 -8.59 -20.94 14.02
CA SER A 111 -7.57 -20.57 13.03
C SER A 111 -6.91 -21.75 12.32
N TYR A 112 -6.43 -21.50 11.11
CA TYR A 112 -5.52 -22.38 10.38
C TYR A 112 -4.15 -21.73 10.35
N LEU A 113 -3.10 -22.48 10.70
CA LEU A 113 -1.72 -22.05 10.57
C LEU A 113 -1.09 -22.79 9.40
N GLU A 114 -0.72 -22.05 8.36
CA GLU A 114 -0.20 -22.60 7.11
C GLU A 114 1.12 -21.91 6.73
N ARG A 115 2.08 -22.73 6.30
CA ARG A 115 3.40 -22.30 5.85
C ARG A 115 3.34 -22.07 4.34
N VAL A 116 3.88 -20.95 3.87
CA VAL A 116 3.80 -20.52 2.47
C VAL A 116 5.21 -20.33 1.91
N HIS A 117 5.56 -21.15 0.93
CA HIS A 117 6.82 -21.08 0.19
C HIS A 117 6.61 -20.48 -1.20
N PHE A 118 7.43 -19.49 -1.55
CA PHE A 118 7.41 -18.84 -2.85
C PHE A 118 8.58 -19.32 -3.69
N LYS A 119 8.30 -19.94 -4.84
CA LYS A 119 9.35 -20.26 -5.81
C LYS A 119 9.74 -18.96 -6.52
N LYS A 120 11.00 -18.54 -6.40
CA LYS A 120 11.49 -17.28 -6.99
C LYS A 120 11.36 -17.31 -8.51
N LEU A 121 10.64 -16.34 -9.05
CA LEU A 121 10.54 -16.10 -10.50
C LEU A 121 11.63 -15.14 -10.96
N GLN A 122 11.80 -15.02 -12.28
CA GLN A 122 12.60 -13.96 -12.86
C GLN A 122 11.73 -12.72 -13.13
N GLY A 123 12.25 -11.55 -12.79
CA GLY A 123 11.58 -10.26 -13.00
C GLY A 123 10.58 -9.87 -11.90
N HIS A 124 9.84 -8.79 -12.14
CA HIS A 124 8.78 -8.31 -11.26
C HIS A 124 7.48 -9.04 -11.63
N ARG A 125 6.95 -9.88 -10.74
CA ARG A 125 5.78 -10.75 -10.97
C ARG A 125 4.99 -10.97 -9.66
N ASP A 126 4.94 -9.95 -8.80
CA ASP A 126 4.29 -10.02 -7.49
C ASP A 126 2.79 -10.32 -7.67
N GLY A 127 2.15 -9.79 -8.72
CA GLY A 127 0.76 -10.06 -9.04
C GLY A 127 0.45 -11.53 -9.34
N CYS A 128 1.39 -12.29 -9.94
CA CYS A 128 1.23 -13.73 -10.14
C CYS A 128 1.13 -14.48 -8.80
N TYR A 129 2.00 -14.15 -7.84
CA TYR A 129 1.95 -14.76 -6.52
C TYR A 129 0.70 -14.34 -5.74
N VAL A 130 0.27 -13.07 -5.87
CA VAL A 130 -0.99 -12.58 -5.29
C VAL A 130 -2.17 -13.40 -5.82
N LEU A 131 -2.25 -13.64 -7.13
CA LEU A 131 -3.33 -14.43 -7.72
C LEU A 131 -3.31 -15.88 -7.24
N ALA A 132 -2.13 -16.49 -7.10
CA ALA A 132 -1.99 -17.84 -6.55
C ALA A 132 -2.46 -17.92 -5.09
N LEU A 133 -2.09 -16.95 -4.25
CA LEU A 133 -2.57 -16.84 -2.87
C LEU A 133 -4.09 -16.62 -2.81
N ARG A 134 -4.62 -15.76 -3.69
CA ARG A 134 -6.06 -15.49 -3.79
C ARG A 134 -6.84 -16.77 -4.11
N GLU A 135 -6.37 -17.58 -5.07
CA GLU A 135 -7.03 -18.84 -5.43
C GLU A 135 -7.08 -19.81 -4.23
N HIS A 136 -6.00 -19.89 -3.46
CA HIS A 136 -6.01 -20.67 -2.21
C HIS A 136 -7.05 -20.15 -1.21
N LEU A 137 -7.14 -18.84 -1.01
CA LEU A 137 -8.15 -18.22 -0.14
C LEU A 137 -9.58 -18.48 -0.63
N ILE A 138 -9.82 -18.48 -1.95
CA ILE A 138 -11.11 -18.87 -2.55
C ILE A 138 -11.47 -20.31 -2.18
N GLN A 139 -10.51 -21.23 -2.28
CA GLN A 139 -10.72 -22.64 -1.92
C GLN A 139 -11.06 -22.81 -0.44
N LEU A 140 -10.35 -22.12 0.45
CA LEU A 140 -10.65 -22.11 1.88
C LEU A 140 -12.03 -21.53 2.17
N TYR A 141 -12.38 -20.43 1.51
CA TYR A 141 -13.68 -19.77 1.66
C TYR A 141 -14.84 -20.70 1.24
N ARG A 142 -14.71 -21.34 0.06
CA ARG A 142 -15.70 -22.33 -0.43
C ARG A 142 -15.84 -23.51 0.53
N LYS A 143 -14.72 -24.06 1.01
CA LYS A 143 -14.70 -25.17 1.97
C LYS A 143 -15.37 -24.78 3.30
N ALA A 144 -15.08 -23.58 3.82
CA ALA A 144 -15.72 -23.08 5.03
C ALA A 144 -17.24 -23.00 4.86
N ARG A 145 -17.73 -22.46 3.73
CA ARG A 145 -19.17 -22.37 3.44
C ARG A 145 -19.85 -23.75 3.34
N GLN A 146 -19.20 -24.73 2.69
CA GLN A 146 -19.69 -26.12 2.65
C GLN A 146 -19.83 -26.72 4.05
N GLN A 147 -18.96 -26.33 4.98
CA GLN A 147 -18.99 -26.74 6.38
C GLN A 147 -19.91 -25.89 7.27
N LYS A 148 -20.74 -25.00 6.70
CA LYS A 148 -21.57 -24.01 7.43
C LYS A 148 -20.75 -23.13 8.38
N ARG A 149 -19.51 -22.83 8.00
CA ARG A 149 -18.57 -21.93 8.68
C ARG A 149 -18.32 -20.70 7.81
N SER A 150 -17.77 -19.65 8.40
CA SER A 150 -17.31 -18.45 7.70
C SER A 150 -15.79 -18.36 7.76
N LEU A 151 -15.13 -18.13 6.63
CA LEU A 151 -13.77 -17.59 6.61
C LEU A 151 -13.91 -16.07 6.73
N GLU A 152 -13.36 -15.51 7.79
CA GLU A 152 -13.46 -14.08 8.10
C GLU A 152 -12.28 -13.29 7.53
N GLY A 153 -11.12 -13.93 7.38
CA GLY A 153 -9.92 -13.26 6.91
C GLY A 153 -8.64 -14.07 6.94
N ALA A 154 -7.59 -13.46 6.42
CA ALA A 154 -6.22 -13.92 6.40
C ALA A 154 -5.29 -12.92 7.10
N ILE A 155 -4.28 -13.43 7.79
CA ILE A 155 -3.18 -12.65 8.35
C ILE A 155 -1.89 -13.20 7.75
N LEU A 156 -1.17 -12.34 7.03
CA LEU A 156 0.09 -12.70 6.38
C LEU A 156 1.25 -12.32 7.32
N VAL A 157 2.05 -13.30 7.74
CA VAL A 157 3.18 -13.12 8.68
C VAL A 157 4.49 -13.36 7.95
N GLY A 158 5.27 -12.31 7.76
CA GLY A 158 6.49 -12.30 6.96
C GLY A 158 6.33 -11.47 5.69
N HIS A 159 7.25 -11.65 4.75
CA HIS A 159 7.38 -10.84 3.55
C HIS A 159 6.61 -11.45 2.38
N PHE A 160 5.44 -10.87 2.07
CA PHE A 160 4.52 -11.34 1.03
C PHE A 160 4.48 -10.39 -0.17
N PRO A 161 4.16 -10.89 -1.38
CA PRO A 161 4.02 -10.07 -2.58
C PRO A 161 2.89 -9.04 -2.44
N ASP A 162 3.04 -7.89 -3.08
CA ASP A 162 2.04 -6.82 -3.09
C ASP A 162 1.33 -6.72 -4.43
N ALA A 163 0.06 -6.31 -4.40
CA ALA A 163 -0.71 -6.02 -5.60
C ALA A 163 -0.63 -4.52 -5.90
N GLN A 164 0.02 -4.14 -7.00
CA GLN A 164 -0.02 -2.77 -7.50
C GLN A 164 -1.31 -2.55 -8.30
N LEU A 165 -2.06 -1.51 -7.98
CA LEU A 165 -3.29 -1.16 -8.69
C LEU A 165 -3.09 0.10 -9.53
N VAL A 166 -3.34 -0.02 -10.83
CA VAL A 166 -3.37 1.08 -11.79
C VAL A 166 -4.82 1.31 -12.22
N ARG A 167 -5.24 2.57 -12.25
CA ARG A 167 -6.56 2.97 -12.76
C ARG A 167 -6.44 3.99 -13.87
N THR A 168 -7.24 3.78 -14.91
CA THR A 168 -7.45 4.76 -15.98
C THR A 168 -8.92 5.16 -15.97
N VAL A 169 -9.21 6.46 -15.94
CA VAL A 169 -10.60 6.96 -15.89
C VAL A 169 -10.80 8.02 -16.96
N ASN A 170 -11.99 8.06 -17.56
CA ASN A 170 -12.43 9.16 -18.42
C ASN A 170 -12.79 10.40 -17.59
N TRP A 171 -11.77 11.11 -17.09
CA TRP A 171 -11.94 12.21 -16.17
C TRP A 171 -12.25 13.52 -16.90
N ARG A 172 -13.39 14.13 -16.59
CA ARG A 172 -13.79 15.45 -17.13
C ARG A 172 -13.33 16.54 -16.16
N LYS A 173 -12.18 17.16 -16.44
CA LYS A 173 -11.56 18.17 -15.56
C LYS A 173 -11.84 19.58 -16.06
N LYS A 174 -12.07 20.52 -15.13
CA LYS A 174 -12.20 21.96 -15.40
C LYS A 174 -11.07 22.70 -14.67
N GLU A 175 -9.95 22.85 -15.35
CA GLU A 175 -8.75 23.55 -14.85
C GLU A 175 -7.91 24.03 -16.04
N ARG A 176 -6.80 24.71 -15.76
CA ARG A 176 -5.84 25.10 -16.79
C ARG A 176 -5.11 23.87 -17.35
N LEU A 177 -5.28 23.60 -18.63
CA LEU A 177 -4.55 22.57 -19.40
C LEU A 177 -3.48 23.21 -20.27
N ILE A 178 -2.30 22.60 -20.32
CA ILE A 178 -1.20 23.00 -21.21
C ILE A 178 -0.83 21.80 -22.08
N LEU A 179 -1.02 21.91 -23.38
CA LEU A 179 -0.61 20.91 -24.37
C LEU A 179 0.71 21.34 -25.01
N ARG A 180 1.69 20.44 -25.07
CA ARG A 180 3.06 20.73 -25.51
C ARG A 180 3.54 19.82 -26.64
N ARG A 181 3.08 18.58 -26.72
CA ARG A 181 3.68 17.56 -27.59
C ARG A 181 3.56 17.97 -29.07
N GLY A 182 4.69 17.95 -29.78
CA GLY A 182 4.77 18.25 -31.22
C GLY A 182 4.64 19.73 -31.58
N ARG A 183 4.77 20.66 -30.63
CA ARG A 183 4.54 22.10 -30.88
C ARG A 183 5.75 22.96 -30.53
N LYS A 184 5.98 23.99 -31.34
CA LYS A 184 6.97 25.06 -31.05
C LYS A 184 6.55 25.96 -29.89
N ARG A 185 5.24 26.14 -29.66
CA ARG A 185 4.67 26.92 -28.56
C ARG A 185 3.57 26.13 -27.84
N PRO A 186 3.54 26.09 -26.49
CA PRO A 186 2.48 25.42 -25.76
C PRO A 186 1.12 26.02 -26.03
N ALA A 187 0.11 25.19 -26.27
CA ALA A 187 -1.29 25.63 -26.31
C ALA A 187 -1.87 25.57 -24.90
N VAL A 188 -2.53 26.66 -24.48
CA VAL A 188 -3.11 26.79 -23.14
C VAL A 188 -4.62 26.88 -23.25
N TYR A 189 -5.31 26.06 -22.47
CA TYR A 189 -6.77 26.01 -22.43
C TYR A 189 -7.26 26.18 -20.99
N ASN A 190 -8.26 27.03 -20.78
CA ASN A 190 -8.96 27.20 -19.51
C ASN A 190 -10.42 26.76 -19.70
N THR A 191 -10.65 25.47 -19.92
CA THR A 191 -11.96 24.90 -20.24
C THR A 191 -12.12 23.52 -19.62
N THR A 192 -13.28 22.90 -19.79
CA THR A 192 -13.47 21.49 -19.46
C THR A 192 -12.84 20.62 -20.54
N PHE A 193 -11.96 19.70 -20.14
CA PHE A 193 -11.27 18.77 -21.04
C PHE A 193 -11.41 17.34 -20.52
N LEU A 194 -11.23 16.39 -21.43
CA LEU A 194 -11.11 14.98 -21.09
C LEU A 194 -9.66 14.69 -20.76
N ARG A 195 -9.42 14.09 -19.59
CA ARG A 195 -8.15 13.50 -19.20
C ARG A 195 -8.35 12.01 -19.01
N ARG A 196 -7.54 11.21 -19.70
CA ARG A 196 -7.49 9.76 -19.54
C ARG A 196 -6.04 9.36 -19.40
N VAL A 197 -5.59 9.22 -18.16
CA VAL A 197 -4.19 8.92 -17.83
C VAL A 197 -4.19 7.78 -16.82
N PRO A 198 -3.47 6.68 -17.09
CA PRO A 198 -3.26 5.62 -16.12
C PRO A 198 -2.47 6.17 -14.92
N GLU A 199 -2.96 5.89 -13.72
CA GLU A 199 -2.31 6.27 -12.48
C GLU A 199 -2.21 5.08 -11.55
N ILE A 200 -1.06 4.93 -10.89
CA ILE A 200 -0.96 4.06 -9.72
C ILE A 200 -1.86 4.68 -8.64
N VAL A 201 -2.86 3.92 -8.23
CA VAL A 201 -3.84 4.29 -7.22
C VAL A 201 -3.68 3.51 -5.92
N ALA A 202 -2.84 2.47 -5.91
CA ALA A 202 -2.35 1.84 -4.70
C ALA A 202 -1.07 1.08 -5.04
N ASP A 203 0.04 1.40 -4.35
CA ASP A 203 1.28 0.61 -4.45
C ASP A 203 1.14 -0.77 -3.78
N ARG A 204 0.20 -0.89 -2.83
CA ARG A 204 -0.24 -2.11 -2.15
C ARG A 204 -1.76 -2.09 -2.05
N CYS A 205 -2.42 -3.07 -2.68
CA CYS A 205 -3.87 -3.21 -2.74
C CYS A 205 -4.32 -4.60 -2.22
N ASP A 206 -4.50 -4.74 -0.92
CA ASP A 206 -4.93 -6.02 -0.32
C ASP A 206 -6.37 -6.43 -0.71
N LEU A 207 -7.13 -5.52 -1.33
CA LEU A 207 -8.45 -5.84 -1.88
C LEU A 207 -8.39 -6.98 -2.90
N VAL A 208 -7.31 -7.08 -3.69
CA VAL A 208 -7.16 -8.17 -4.68
C VAL A 208 -7.19 -9.54 -4.01
N LEU A 209 -6.61 -9.66 -2.81
CA LEU A 209 -6.64 -10.89 -2.01
C LEU A 209 -7.98 -11.08 -1.27
N ALA A 210 -8.65 -9.98 -0.94
CA ALA A 210 -9.81 -9.95 -0.05
C ALA A 210 -11.16 -10.08 -0.77
N ASP A 211 -11.25 -9.58 -2.00
CA ASP A 211 -12.37 -9.81 -2.92
C ASP A 211 -12.14 -11.14 -3.63
N LEU A 212 -12.92 -12.15 -3.25
CA LEU A 212 -12.80 -13.54 -3.64
C LEU A 212 -13.71 -13.91 -4.82
N ASP A 213 -14.67 -13.06 -5.20
CA ASP A 213 -15.58 -13.30 -6.32
C ASP A 213 -15.36 -12.35 -7.51
N GLY A 214 -14.52 -11.34 -7.34
CA GLY A 214 -14.07 -10.42 -8.38
C GLY A 214 -13.24 -11.08 -9.48
N ASN A 215 -13.18 -10.39 -10.62
CA ASN A 215 -12.53 -10.80 -11.86
C ASN A 215 -11.10 -10.26 -11.97
N TRP A 216 -10.37 -10.22 -10.86
CA TRP A 216 -8.99 -9.72 -10.77
C TRP A 216 -8.00 -10.36 -11.75
N PRO A 217 -8.05 -11.68 -12.04
CA PRO A 217 -7.14 -12.29 -13.02
C PRO A 217 -7.24 -11.68 -14.42
N SER A 218 -8.42 -11.19 -14.81
CA SER A 218 -8.63 -10.61 -16.16
C SER A 218 -8.09 -9.20 -16.32
N VAL A 219 -7.78 -8.52 -15.21
CA VAL A 219 -7.24 -7.17 -15.18
C VAL A 219 -5.78 -7.16 -14.76
N TYR A 220 -5.14 -8.32 -14.63
CA TYR A 220 -3.73 -8.42 -14.30
C TYR A 220 -2.88 -8.39 -15.57
N ASP A 221 -1.89 -7.50 -15.59
CA ASP A 221 -0.88 -7.38 -16.63
C ASP A 221 0.50 -7.61 -16.02
N GLU A 222 1.18 -8.67 -16.45
CA GLU A 222 2.56 -8.95 -16.03
C GLU A 222 3.53 -7.87 -16.58
N GLY A 223 3.23 -7.33 -17.76
CA GLY A 223 4.05 -6.33 -18.43
C GLY A 223 5.43 -6.82 -18.90
N PRO A 224 6.31 -5.90 -19.31
CA PRO A 224 6.13 -4.44 -19.35
C PRO A 224 5.09 -3.99 -20.41
N VAL A 225 4.20 -3.06 -20.05
CA VAL A 225 3.18 -2.48 -20.95
C VAL A 225 3.26 -0.95 -20.93
N ASN A 226 3.10 -0.33 -22.10
CA ASN A 226 2.89 1.12 -22.22
C ASN A 226 1.39 1.41 -22.34
N LEU A 227 0.78 1.89 -21.25
CA LEU A 227 -0.63 2.25 -21.25
C LEU A 227 -0.85 3.64 -21.86
N PRO A 228 -1.88 3.84 -22.70
CA PRO A 228 -2.10 5.10 -23.40
C PRO A 228 -2.54 6.23 -22.46
N THR A 229 -2.08 7.45 -22.75
CA THR A 229 -2.55 8.70 -22.13
C THR A 229 -3.23 9.57 -23.17
N LEU A 230 -4.28 10.28 -22.78
CA LEU A 230 -4.99 11.22 -23.66
C LEU A 230 -5.46 12.45 -22.88
N TYR A 231 -5.22 13.62 -23.46
CA TYR A 231 -5.88 14.88 -23.13
C TYR A 231 -6.65 15.35 -24.36
N ALA A 232 -7.93 15.67 -24.24
CA ALA A 232 -8.74 16.15 -25.37
C ALA A 232 -9.62 17.33 -24.97
N VAL A 233 -9.56 18.39 -25.77
CA VAL A 233 -10.33 19.62 -25.63
C VAL A 233 -11.41 19.64 -26.70
N PHE A 234 -12.64 19.96 -26.33
CA PHE A 234 -13.78 19.99 -27.24
C PHE A 234 -14.38 21.40 -27.32
N PRO A 235 -14.97 21.79 -28.46
CA PRO A 235 -15.81 22.98 -28.53
C PRO A 235 -16.98 22.85 -27.55
N GLY A 236 -17.18 23.84 -26.67
CA GLY A 236 -18.30 23.84 -25.72
C GLY A 236 -18.18 22.88 -24.52
N GLY A 237 -17.05 22.19 -24.34
CA GLY A 237 -16.84 21.22 -23.25
C GLY A 237 -16.97 19.76 -23.70
N VAL A 238 -16.64 18.81 -22.82
CA VAL A 238 -16.53 17.38 -23.17
C VAL A 238 -17.92 16.76 -23.40
N PRO A 239 -18.25 16.32 -24.63
CA PRO A 239 -19.54 15.68 -24.89
C PRO A 239 -19.64 14.32 -24.17
N PRO A 240 -20.84 13.88 -23.74
CA PRO A 240 -21.00 12.61 -23.01
C PRO A 240 -20.49 11.38 -23.76
N LYS A 241 -20.72 11.30 -25.07
CA LYS A 241 -20.33 10.18 -25.94
C LYS A 241 -19.12 10.49 -26.83
N GLY A 242 -18.48 11.63 -26.61
CA GLY A 242 -17.37 12.11 -27.44
C GLY A 242 -17.82 12.94 -28.66
N GLY A 243 -16.86 13.31 -29.50
CA GLY A 243 -17.02 14.32 -30.54
C GLY A 243 -15.74 14.56 -31.33
N VAL A 244 -15.73 15.56 -32.20
CA VAL A 244 -14.50 16.05 -32.83
C VAL A 244 -13.78 16.96 -31.84
N PRO A 245 -12.60 16.58 -31.32
CA PRO A 245 -11.85 17.45 -30.42
C PRO A 245 -11.36 18.68 -31.19
N LYS A 246 -11.45 19.85 -30.57
CA LYS A 246 -10.74 21.07 -31.03
C LYS A 246 -9.24 20.84 -30.98
N ASP A 247 -8.79 20.13 -29.95
CA ASP A 247 -7.39 19.83 -29.77
C ASP A 247 -7.17 18.57 -28.91
N HIS A 248 -6.03 17.91 -29.04
CA HIS A 248 -5.67 16.76 -28.20
C HIS A 248 -4.15 16.57 -28.07
N GLU A 249 -3.76 15.81 -27.06
CA GLU A 249 -2.41 15.29 -26.85
C GLU A 249 -2.49 13.84 -26.40
N GLU A 250 -1.81 12.96 -27.13
CA GLU A 250 -1.66 11.55 -26.78
C GLU A 250 -0.25 11.25 -26.28
N GLY A 251 -0.10 10.11 -25.61
CA GLY A 251 1.15 9.63 -25.03
C GLY A 251 0.98 8.22 -24.48
N SER A 252 1.98 7.76 -23.73
CA SER A 252 1.88 6.52 -22.98
C SER A 252 2.77 6.56 -21.73
N LEU A 253 2.42 5.76 -20.73
CA LEU A 253 3.19 5.58 -19.50
C LEU A 253 3.53 4.09 -19.32
N PRO A 254 4.78 3.76 -18.95
CA PRO A 254 5.21 2.38 -18.74
C PRO A 254 4.75 1.85 -17.38
N PHE A 255 4.31 0.60 -17.36
CA PHE A 255 3.98 -0.17 -16.15
C PHE A 255 4.48 -1.60 -16.29
N VAL A 256 4.73 -2.26 -15.16
CA VAL A 256 5.11 -3.67 -15.06
C VAL A 256 4.45 -4.24 -13.81
N ASP A 257 3.97 -5.48 -13.90
CA ASP A 257 3.34 -6.21 -12.79
C ASP A 257 2.27 -5.41 -12.04
N PHE A 258 1.08 -5.29 -12.64
CA PHE A 258 0.02 -4.47 -12.09
C PHE A 258 -1.37 -4.99 -12.43
N PHE A 259 -2.35 -4.60 -11.63
CA PHE A 259 -3.76 -4.79 -11.91
C PHE A 259 -4.33 -3.51 -12.54
N HIS A 260 -4.76 -3.56 -13.80
CA HIS A 260 -5.31 -2.44 -14.55
C HIS A 260 -6.84 -2.40 -14.50
N VAL A 261 -7.38 -1.54 -13.65
CA VAL A 261 -8.81 -1.24 -13.68
C VAL A 261 -9.06 -0.09 -14.66
N ASP A 262 -9.39 -0.46 -15.90
CA ASP A 262 -9.73 0.48 -16.96
C ASP A 262 -11.21 0.93 -16.85
N ASP A 263 -11.43 2.05 -16.19
CA ASP A 263 -12.77 2.59 -15.92
C ASP A 263 -13.26 3.48 -17.07
N GLY A 264 -13.77 2.82 -18.10
CA GLY A 264 -14.28 3.41 -19.33
C GLY A 264 -13.29 3.25 -20.47
N GLY A 265 -13.67 3.65 -21.68
CA GLY A 265 -12.82 3.57 -22.86
C GLY A 265 -12.87 4.82 -23.72
N VAL A 266 -11.92 4.93 -24.65
CA VAL A 266 -11.97 5.87 -25.76
C VAL A 266 -11.60 5.17 -27.05
N ARG A 267 -12.14 5.64 -28.18
CA ARG A 267 -11.84 5.08 -29.50
C ARG A 267 -11.89 6.16 -30.57
N TRP A 268 -10.87 6.22 -31.41
CA TRP A 268 -10.88 7.08 -32.58
C TRP A 268 -11.69 6.46 -33.73
N ARG A 269 -12.49 7.28 -34.41
CA ARG A 269 -13.20 6.97 -35.66
C ARG A 269 -12.86 7.99 -36.75
N LYS A 270 -13.28 7.67 -37.98
CA LYS A 270 -13.15 8.54 -39.17
C LYS A 270 -11.70 9.01 -39.37
N GLY A 271 -10.75 8.07 -39.37
CA GLY A 271 -9.33 8.37 -39.59
C GLY A 271 -8.66 9.20 -38.49
N GLY A 272 -9.17 9.17 -37.25
CA GLY A 272 -8.57 9.92 -36.13
C GLY A 272 -9.22 11.28 -35.86
N MET A 273 -10.32 11.62 -36.54
CA MET A 273 -10.96 12.93 -36.37
C MET A 273 -12.06 12.94 -35.28
N PHE A 274 -12.68 11.80 -35.00
CA PHE A 274 -13.77 11.71 -34.03
C PHE A 274 -13.37 10.81 -32.86
N LEU A 275 -13.42 11.34 -31.64
CA LEU A 275 -13.11 10.59 -30.44
C LEU A 275 -14.42 10.11 -29.79
N GLU A 276 -14.64 8.81 -29.72
CA GLU A 276 -15.73 8.20 -28.97
C GLU A 276 -15.33 8.01 -27.50
N ILE A 277 -16.28 8.24 -26.59
CA ILE A 277 -16.11 8.04 -25.14
C ILE A 277 -17.08 6.95 -24.68
N HIS A 278 -16.52 5.88 -24.12
CA HIS A 278 -17.23 4.67 -23.68
C HIS A 278 -17.27 4.58 -22.16
N ASP A 279 -18.11 5.41 -21.52
CA ASP A 279 -18.27 5.36 -20.06
C ASP A 279 -18.97 4.09 -19.57
N GLU A 280 -19.66 3.37 -20.44
CA GLU A 280 -20.30 2.08 -20.10
C GLU A 280 -19.30 0.93 -19.90
N ARG A 281 -18.06 1.07 -20.39
CA ARG A 281 -17.01 0.04 -20.29
C ARG A 281 -16.20 0.17 -18.99
N ARG A 282 -16.89 0.31 -17.86
CA ARG A 282 -16.27 0.44 -16.54
C ARG A 282 -16.26 -0.89 -15.81
N ASP A 283 -15.54 -0.91 -14.69
CA ASP A 283 -15.69 -1.94 -13.66
C ASP A 283 -15.34 -3.37 -14.14
N PRO A 284 -14.25 -3.57 -14.91
CA PRO A 284 -13.88 -4.88 -15.44
C PRO A 284 -13.59 -5.91 -14.34
N GLU A 285 -13.12 -5.46 -13.17
CA GLU A 285 -12.74 -6.30 -12.05
C GLU A 285 -13.94 -6.77 -11.22
N LEU A 286 -15.11 -6.16 -11.37
CA LEU A 286 -16.24 -6.42 -10.48
C LEU A 286 -16.97 -7.71 -10.79
N SER A 287 -17.38 -8.42 -9.74
CA SER A 287 -18.34 -9.50 -9.81
C SER A 287 -19.73 -9.02 -10.25
N PRO A 288 -20.59 -9.91 -10.77
CA PRO A 288 -21.95 -9.55 -11.16
C PRO A 288 -22.80 -8.97 -10.02
N ALA A 289 -22.53 -9.34 -8.77
CA ALA A 289 -23.24 -8.83 -7.61
C ALA A 289 -22.85 -7.38 -7.31
N ASP A 290 -21.55 -7.07 -7.33
CA ASP A 290 -21.05 -5.74 -7.01
C ASP A 290 -21.33 -4.70 -8.10
N ARG A 291 -21.42 -5.12 -9.37
CA ARG A 291 -21.87 -4.24 -10.48
C ARG A 291 -23.28 -3.67 -10.26
N LYS A 292 -24.14 -4.39 -9.54
CA LYS A 292 -25.54 -3.98 -9.28
C LYS A 292 -25.67 -2.94 -8.16
N ARG A 293 -24.59 -2.61 -7.46
CA ARG A 293 -24.62 -1.62 -6.38
C ARG A 293 -24.73 -0.19 -6.93
N PRO A 294 -25.35 0.75 -6.19
CA PRO A 294 -25.47 2.14 -6.61
C PRO A 294 -24.12 2.80 -6.98
N ASN A 295 -23.09 2.54 -6.18
CA ASN A 295 -21.71 2.82 -6.54
C ASN A 295 -20.99 1.49 -6.79
N SER A 296 -20.85 1.12 -8.06
CA SER A 296 -20.21 -0.13 -8.47
C SER A 296 -18.72 -0.12 -8.06
N MET A 297 -18.38 -0.99 -7.13
CA MET A 297 -17.02 -1.22 -6.62
C MET A 297 -16.95 -2.59 -5.94
N ALA A 298 -15.76 -3.17 -5.91
CA ALA A 298 -15.47 -4.47 -5.32
C ALA A 298 -15.57 -4.37 -3.81
N ILE A 299 -16.14 -5.40 -3.20
CA ILE A 299 -16.33 -5.49 -1.76
C ILE A 299 -15.59 -6.73 -1.26
N PRO A 300 -14.76 -6.60 -0.22
CA PRO A 300 -14.06 -7.76 0.30
C PRO A 300 -15.02 -8.75 0.97
N GLU A 301 -14.93 -10.03 0.60
CA GLU A 301 -15.59 -11.14 1.29
C GLU A 301 -14.95 -11.39 2.65
N ILE A 302 -13.63 -11.22 2.72
CA ILE A 302 -12.79 -11.52 3.88
C ILE A 302 -11.88 -10.33 4.21
N CYS A 303 -11.32 -10.27 5.40
CA CYS A 303 -10.30 -9.27 5.75
C CYS A 303 -8.90 -9.80 5.46
N VAL A 304 -7.98 -8.97 4.98
CA VAL A 304 -6.57 -9.33 4.79
C VAL A 304 -5.71 -8.26 5.48
N SER A 305 -4.69 -8.70 6.23
CA SER A 305 -3.67 -7.81 6.78
C SER A 305 -2.28 -8.45 6.78
N ARG A 306 -1.25 -7.63 7.00
CA ARG A 306 0.16 -8.02 6.93
C ARG A 306 0.92 -7.66 8.21
N ILE A 307 1.74 -8.58 8.69
CA ILE A 307 2.69 -8.41 9.79
C ILE A 307 4.08 -8.75 9.23
N ASP A 308 4.82 -7.72 8.83
CA ASP A 308 6.10 -7.87 8.13
C ASP A 308 7.17 -6.96 8.74
N ALA A 309 8.14 -7.57 9.42
CA ALA A 309 9.24 -6.83 10.03
C ALA A 309 10.44 -6.65 9.09
N ARG A 310 10.48 -7.30 7.92
CA ARG A 310 11.67 -7.36 7.06
C ARG A 310 12.09 -5.97 6.57
N GLY A 311 11.12 -5.13 6.20
CA GLY A 311 11.37 -3.76 5.72
C GLY A 311 12.08 -2.88 6.75
N VAL A 312 11.92 -3.18 8.04
CA VAL A 312 12.47 -2.38 9.15
C VAL A 312 13.53 -3.11 9.98
N ALA A 313 13.75 -4.40 9.75
CA ALA A 313 14.78 -5.20 10.39
C ALA A 313 16.15 -4.99 9.74
N TRP A 314 16.70 -3.79 9.92
CA TRP A 314 18.02 -3.41 9.43
C TRP A 314 18.90 -2.99 10.60
N SER A 315 20.16 -3.43 10.55
CA SER A 315 21.19 -3.04 11.52
C SER A 315 22.33 -2.33 10.80
N PRO A 316 22.99 -1.35 11.46
CA PRO A 316 24.22 -0.80 10.93
C PRO A 316 25.26 -1.91 10.79
N ARG A 317 25.96 -1.92 9.66
CA ARG A 317 27.09 -2.83 9.43
C ARG A 317 28.11 -2.68 10.55
N LYS A 318 28.87 -3.74 10.83
CA LYS A 318 29.93 -3.69 11.85
C LYS A 318 30.97 -2.60 11.54
N ARG A 319 31.32 -2.43 10.26
CA ARG A 319 32.29 -1.44 9.79
C ARG A 319 31.89 -0.82 8.45
N TRP A 320 32.36 0.40 8.22
CA TRP A 320 32.38 1.08 6.93
C TRP A 320 33.75 1.69 6.71
N SER A 321 34.41 1.36 5.58
CA SER A 321 35.77 1.82 5.28
C SER A 321 36.76 1.62 6.45
N GLY A 322 36.69 0.45 7.10
CA GLY A 322 37.52 0.09 8.26
C GLY A 322 37.09 0.71 9.60
N GLN A 323 36.16 1.66 9.61
CA GLN A 323 35.68 2.34 10.83
C GLN A 323 34.49 1.60 11.43
N ALA A 324 34.44 1.44 12.75
CA ALA A 324 33.26 0.91 13.43
C ALA A 324 32.09 1.90 13.31
N LEU A 325 30.88 1.39 13.02
CA LEU A 325 29.68 2.22 12.96
C LEU A 325 29.02 2.40 14.33
N LEU A 326 29.22 1.44 15.23
CA LEU A 326 28.62 1.39 16.56
C LEU A 326 29.70 1.25 17.63
N ASP A 327 29.44 1.80 18.81
CA ASP A 327 30.24 1.57 20.01
C ASP A 327 29.90 0.22 20.68
N ALA A 328 30.59 -0.10 21.78
CA ALA A 328 30.36 -1.33 22.55
C ALA A 328 28.94 -1.41 23.18
N LYS A 329 28.21 -0.30 23.26
CA LYS A 329 26.84 -0.21 23.77
C LYS A 329 25.81 -0.19 22.63
N GLY A 330 26.24 -0.33 21.37
CA GLY A 330 25.39 -0.30 20.19
C GLY A 330 24.90 1.10 19.80
N GLN A 331 25.54 2.17 20.32
CA GLN A 331 25.23 3.55 19.95
C GLN A 331 26.03 3.95 18.72
N PRO A 332 25.46 4.78 17.82
CA PRO A 332 26.13 5.15 16.58
C PRO A 332 27.38 6.03 16.84
N LEU A 333 28.43 5.83 16.05
CA LEU A 333 29.69 6.57 16.13
C LEU A 333 29.84 7.57 14.97
N PRO A 334 30.52 8.72 15.16
CA PRO A 334 30.94 9.59 14.07
C PRO A 334 31.85 8.89 13.06
N LEU A 335 31.67 9.20 11.78
CA LEU A 335 32.43 8.66 10.66
C LEU A 335 33.38 9.72 10.10
N ARG A 336 34.65 9.37 9.94
CA ARG A 336 35.60 10.18 9.18
C ARG A 336 35.38 9.89 7.69
N LEU A 337 35.14 10.94 6.92
CA LEU A 337 35.01 10.87 5.47
C LEU A 337 36.40 11.05 4.85
N ASP A 338 36.77 10.17 3.92
CA ASP A 338 38.07 10.25 3.26
C ASP A 338 38.09 11.34 2.18
N ARG A 339 39.25 11.96 1.92
CA ARG A 339 39.43 13.09 0.99
C ARG A 339 39.06 12.75 -0.45
N THR A 340 39.19 11.49 -0.85
CA THR A 340 38.78 10.99 -2.18
C THR A 340 37.26 10.98 -2.38
N GLN A 341 36.48 11.09 -1.30
CA GLN A 341 35.04 11.32 -1.31
C GLN A 341 34.73 12.83 -1.16
N GLY A 342 35.49 13.70 -1.83
CA GLY A 342 35.65 15.15 -1.61
C GLY A 342 34.41 16.05 -1.53
N GLU A 343 34.50 17.29 -1.99
CA GLU A 343 33.41 18.30 -1.87
C GLU A 343 32.09 17.85 -2.51
N ASN A 344 32.16 16.89 -3.45
CA ASN A 344 31.02 16.25 -4.12
C ASN A 344 30.69 14.82 -3.64
N GLY A 345 31.49 14.22 -2.74
CA GLY A 345 31.19 12.89 -2.20
C GLY A 345 30.12 12.98 -1.12
N GLY A 346 28.95 12.39 -1.38
CA GLY A 346 27.82 12.43 -0.45
C GLY A 346 28.11 11.72 0.88
N THR A 347 27.22 11.93 1.86
CA THR A 347 27.15 11.03 3.04
C THR A 347 26.94 9.59 2.52
N PRO A 348 27.56 8.56 3.13
CA PRO A 348 27.37 7.18 2.68
C PRO A 348 25.88 6.85 2.61
N SER A 349 25.49 6.21 1.51
CA SER A 349 24.11 5.81 1.28
C SER A 349 23.66 4.79 2.33
N PHE A 350 22.33 4.65 2.50
CA PHE A 350 21.76 3.67 3.42
C PHE A 350 22.32 2.26 3.18
N ALA A 351 22.38 1.80 1.93
CA ALA A 351 22.89 0.46 1.59
C ALA A 351 24.40 0.24 1.92
N GLN A 352 25.17 1.33 2.04
CA GLN A 352 26.58 1.26 2.45
C GLN A 352 26.75 1.16 3.96
N LEU A 353 25.79 1.69 4.74
CA LEU A 353 25.88 1.72 6.21
C LEU A 353 25.03 0.64 6.88
N TRP A 354 24.00 0.14 6.21
CA TRP A 354 23.02 -0.77 6.77
C TRP A 354 22.98 -2.09 6.01
N GLU A 355 22.61 -3.14 6.73
CA GLU A 355 22.35 -4.45 6.17
C GLU A 355 21.10 -5.09 6.80
N PRO A 356 20.39 -5.98 6.07
CA PRO A 356 19.28 -6.73 6.64
C PRO A 356 19.76 -7.56 7.84
N ASP A 357 18.93 -7.63 8.88
CA ASP A 357 19.23 -8.32 10.14
C ASP A 357 18.11 -9.31 10.48
N PRO A 358 18.28 -10.60 10.14
CA PRO A 358 17.29 -11.64 10.43
C PRO A 358 17.03 -11.84 11.93
N ASP A 359 18.04 -11.67 12.79
CA ASP A 359 17.86 -11.82 14.24
C ASP A 359 16.99 -10.70 14.80
N LEU A 360 17.21 -9.47 14.31
CA LEU A 360 16.34 -8.34 14.60
C LEU A 360 14.93 -8.57 14.06
N GLU A 361 14.78 -9.11 12.85
CA GLU A 361 13.46 -9.43 12.27
C GLU A 361 12.67 -10.37 13.18
N LEU A 362 13.29 -11.49 13.57
CA LEU A 362 12.70 -12.45 14.49
C LEU A 362 12.34 -11.78 15.83
N ARG A 363 13.25 -10.99 16.38
CA ARG A 363 13.02 -10.27 17.64
C ARG A 363 11.80 -9.34 17.55
N LEU A 364 11.69 -8.57 16.47
CA LEU A 364 10.56 -7.64 16.29
C LEU A 364 9.23 -8.37 16.16
N LEU A 365 9.19 -9.51 15.46
CA LEU A 365 8.00 -10.35 15.37
C LEU A 365 7.60 -10.93 16.74
N LEU A 366 8.57 -11.47 17.50
CA LEU A 366 8.30 -12.01 18.83
C LEU A 366 7.81 -10.92 19.79
N GLU A 367 8.45 -9.75 19.80
CA GLU A 367 8.01 -8.61 20.60
C GLU A 367 6.60 -8.15 20.18
N TYR A 368 6.29 -8.12 18.87
CA TYR A 368 4.97 -7.79 18.36
C TYR A 368 3.89 -8.76 18.87
N PHE A 369 4.09 -10.09 18.74
CA PHE A 369 3.11 -11.07 19.21
C PHE A 369 2.97 -11.06 20.74
N ALA A 370 4.05 -10.80 21.48
CA ALA A 370 3.97 -10.62 22.93
C ALA A 370 3.13 -9.39 23.31
N ARG A 371 3.30 -8.26 22.61
CA ARG A 371 2.45 -7.06 22.81
C ARG A 371 0.99 -7.32 22.44
N ASN A 372 0.75 -8.06 21.36
CA ASN A 372 -0.59 -8.45 20.93
C ASN A 372 -1.29 -9.33 21.99
N HIS A 373 -0.60 -10.37 22.48
CA HIS A 373 -1.10 -11.23 23.55
C HIS A 373 -1.37 -10.44 24.83
N ALA A 374 -0.46 -9.56 25.25
CA ALA A 374 -0.68 -8.66 26.39
C ALA A 374 -1.89 -7.75 26.16
N PHE A 375 -2.11 -7.31 24.92
CA PHE A 375 -3.28 -6.52 24.56
C PHE A 375 -4.59 -7.32 24.73
N ARG A 376 -4.60 -8.61 24.40
CA ARG A 376 -5.80 -9.44 24.52
C ARG A 376 -6.05 -9.90 25.96
N SER A 377 -5.01 -10.24 26.69
CA SER A 377 -5.12 -10.79 28.06
C SER A 377 -5.41 -9.74 29.14
N ARG A 378 -4.96 -8.49 29.00
CA ARG A 378 -5.01 -7.47 30.07
C ARG A 378 -6.23 -6.52 29.99
N HIS A 379 -7.42 -7.03 29.67
CA HIS A 379 -8.62 -6.20 29.44
C HIS A 379 -9.03 -5.27 30.61
N ARG A 380 -8.74 -5.62 31.87
CA ARG A 380 -9.33 -4.95 33.04
C ARG A 380 -8.63 -3.66 33.53
N THR A 381 -7.51 -3.24 32.94
CA THR A 381 -6.72 -2.08 33.43
C THR A 381 -6.49 -0.98 32.40
N ARG A 382 -7.27 -0.96 31.30
CA ARG A 382 -7.06 -0.02 30.20
C ARG A 382 -7.71 1.34 30.42
N SER A 383 -7.06 2.36 29.86
CA SER A 383 -7.47 3.75 30.02
C SER A 383 -8.71 4.14 29.20
N HIS A 384 -9.03 3.40 28.13
CA HIS A 384 -10.04 3.70 27.11
C HIS A 384 -9.99 5.15 26.63
N ARG A 385 -8.84 5.58 26.09
CA ARG A 385 -8.60 6.99 25.68
C ARG A 385 -8.35 7.15 24.19
N PRO A 386 -8.91 8.19 23.54
CA PRO A 386 -8.58 8.56 22.17
C PRO A 386 -7.38 9.51 22.16
N ALA A 387 -6.60 9.51 21.09
CA ALA A 387 -5.57 10.53 20.86
C ALA A 387 -5.45 10.89 19.37
N SER A 388 -5.17 12.15 19.08
CA SER A 388 -5.05 12.74 17.74
C SER A 388 -3.77 13.58 17.67
N PHE A 389 -2.98 13.37 16.62
CA PHE A 389 -1.78 14.15 16.33
C PHE A 389 -1.82 14.57 14.87
N ALA A 390 -1.81 15.87 14.59
CA ALA A 390 -1.93 16.36 13.23
C ALA A 390 -1.12 17.62 12.95
N TRP A 391 -0.61 17.70 11.73
CA TRP A 391 0.09 18.87 11.18
C TRP A 391 -0.27 19.08 9.72
N LYS A 392 -0.77 20.28 9.39
CA LYS A 392 -1.21 20.71 8.04
C LYS A 392 -2.34 19.89 7.39
N LEU A 393 -2.64 18.70 7.91
CA LEU A 393 -3.85 17.93 7.64
C LEU A 393 -4.81 18.03 8.83
N GLY A 394 -6.08 17.67 8.62
CA GLY A 394 -7.09 17.69 9.67
C GLY A 394 -6.79 16.69 10.80
N GLY A 395 -7.06 17.10 12.04
CA GLY A 395 -7.03 16.23 13.21
C GLY A 395 -8.19 15.22 13.23
N GLY A 396 -8.02 14.13 13.96
CA GLY A 396 -9.01 13.06 14.05
C GLY A 396 -9.90 13.10 15.28
N MET A 397 -9.62 13.97 16.25
CA MET A 397 -10.31 13.96 17.54
C MET A 397 -11.83 14.08 17.40
N ASP A 398 -12.33 14.96 16.52
CA ASP A 398 -13.78 15.12 16.33
C ASP A 398 -14.45 13.83 15.80
N ALA A 399 -13.77 13.09 14.93
CA ALA A 399 -14.27 11.80 14.44
C ALA A 399 -14.25 10.74 15.56
N LEU A 400 -13.22 10.74 16.41
CA LEU A 400 -13.14 9.86 17.57
C LEU A 400 -14.27 10.17 18.57
N ARG A 401 -14.44 11.44 18.96
CA ARG A 401 -15.50 11.89 19.89
C ARG A 401 -16.91 11.53 19.40
N ARG A 402 -17.17 11.64 18.09
CA ARG A 402 -18.44 11.22 17.48
C ARG A 402 -18.66 9.71 17.48
N ALA A 403 -17.58 8.94 17.39
CA ALA A 403 -17.66 7.48 17.31
C ALA A 403 -18.03 6.81 18.64
N ASP A 404 -17.49 7.31 19.75
CA ASP A 404 -17.85 6.87 21.11
C ASP A 404 -18.32 8.07 21.96
N PRO A 405 -19.55 8.55 21.74
CA PRO A 405 -20.06 9.71 22.46
C PRO A 405 -20.30 9.43 23.95
N LYS A 406 -20.32 8.16 24.38
CA LYS A 406 -20.47 7.80 25.80
C LYS A 406 -19.17 8.00 26.57
N SER A 407 -18.03 7.69 25.94
CA SER A 407 -16.73 7.74 26.61
C SER A 407 -15.91 8.97 26.25
N TRP A 408 -16.06 9.49 25.03
CA TRP A 408 -15.10 10.43 24.46
C TRP A 408 -15.68 11.80 24.11
N LYS A 409 -17.01 11.99 24.12
CA LYS A 409 -17.66 13.25 23.71
C LYS A 409 -16.99 14.50 24.34
N ASP A 410 -16.73 14.45 25.64
CA ASP A 410 -16.18 15.56 26.42
C ASP A 410 -14.69 15.33 26.77
N PHE A 411 -14.01 14.40 26.10
CA PHE A 411 -12.61 14.11 26.37
C PHE A 411 -11.71 15.21 25.81
N ASP A 412 -11.16 16.07 26.68
CA ASP A 412 -10.33 17.23 26.29
C ASP A 412 -9.04 17.35 27.11
N ARG A 413 -8.37 16.22 27.33
CA ARG A 413 -7.13 16.22 28.11
C ARG A 413 -5.96 16.79 27.31
N GLU A 414 -5.18 17.67 27.96
CA GLU A 414 -4.00 18.27 27.35
C GLU A 414 -3.04 17.22 26.78
N GLY A 415 -2.50 17.52 25.59
CA GLY A 415 -1.54 16.67 24.88
C GLY A 415 -2.14 15.42 24.24
N TYR A 416 -3.46 15.23 24.27
CA TYR A 416 -4.12 14.14 23.53
C TYR A 416 -4.66 14.57 22.16
N ASP A 417 -4.96 15.85 21.93
CA ASP A 417 -5.26 16.41 20.60
C ASP A 417 -4.22 17.48 20.27
N VAL A 418 -3.20 17.12 19.51
CA VAL A 418 -2.09 18.02 19.15
C VAL A 418 -2.28 18.48 17.71
N ARG A 419 -2.49 19.78 17.50
CA ARG A 419 -2.70 20.40 16.18
C ARG A 419 -1.74 21.56 15.87
N SER A 420 -1.23 22.21 16.90
CA SER A 420 -0.25 23.30 16.86
C SER A 420 1.01 22.89 17.60
N GLY A 421 2.19 23.32 17.14
CA GLY A 421 3.46 22.86 17.70
C GLY A 421 3.63 21.35 17.53
N ALA A 422 3.06 20.79 16.46
CA ALA A 422 3.05 19.37 16.18
C ALA A 422 4.40 18.97 15.56
N ASP A 423 5.45 19.03 16.37
CA ASP A 423 6.82 18.66 16.02
C ASP A 423 7.17 17.25 16.53
N LEU A 424 8.40 16.78 16.29
CA LEU A 424 8.82 15.44 16.73
C LEU A 424 8.95 15.32 18.26
N VAL A 425 9.26 16.39 18.98
CA VAL A 425 9.30 16.37 20.46
C VAL A 425 7.89 16.14 21.01
N ALA A 426 6.91 16.91 20.52
CA ALA A 426 5.50 16.74 20.86
C ALA A 426 4.99 15.34 20.47
N MET A 427 5.46 14.79 19.35
CA MET A 427 5.10 13.43 18.94
C MET A 427 5.61 12.38 19.94
N VAL A 428 6.84 12.51 20.46
CA VAL A 428 7.37 11.59 21.47
C VAL A 428 6.52 11.65 22.74
N GLU A 429 6.21 12.84 23.24
CA GLU A 429 5.37 13.01 24.43
C GLU A 429 3.95 12.49 24.21
N TRP A 430 3.39 12.69 23.02
CA TRP A 430 2.10 12.12 22.63
C TRP A 430 2.14 10.60 22.59
N LEU A 431 3.19 9.97 22.05
CA LEU A 431 3.36 8.51 22.02
C LEU A 431 3.51 7.90 23.43
N LYS A 432 4.09 8.63 24.39
CA LYS A 432 4.17 8.19 25.79
C LYS A 432 2.82 8.15 26.50
N ARG A 433 1.83 8.94 26.07
CA ARG A 433 0.51 8.99 26.72
C ARG A 433 -0.26 7.70 26.47
N PRO A 434 -0.95 7.12 27.47
CA PRO A 434 -1.78 5.94 27.26
C PRO A 434 -3.02 6.32 26.43
N ALA A 435 -3.20 5.68 25.29
CA ALA A 435 -4.34 5.80 24.39
C ALA A 435 -4.55 4.48 23.65
N ASP A 436 -5.79 4.04 23.53
CA ASP A 436 -6.14 2.75 22.92
C ASP A 436 -6.39 2.90 21.41
N LEU A 437 -6.92 4.06 21.00
CA LEU A 437 -7.10 4.44 19.61
C LEU A 437 -6.39 5.76 19.34
N ARG A 438 -5.50 5.73 18.36
CA ARG A 438 -4.75 6.89 17.91
C ARG A 438 -5.11 7.26 16.49
N PHE A 439 -4.96 8.55 16.20
CA PHE A 439 -5.11 9.12 14.88
C PHE A 439 -3.90 9.98 14.54
N ILE A 440 -3.31 9.78 13.37
CA ILE A 440 -2.22 10.61 12.84
C ILE A 440 -2.63 11.23 11.51
N GLY A 441 -2.49 12.55 11.41
CA GLY A 441 -2.70 13.32 10.19
C GLY A 441 -1.51 14.22 9.82
N GLY A 442 -0.70 13.78 8.86
CA GLY A 442 0.38 14.58 8.28
C GLY A 442 0.63 14.19 6.84
N HIS A 443 1.33 15.03 6.07
CA HIS A 443 1.79 14.63 4.75
C HIS A 443 2.76 13.46 4.89
N SER A 444 2.57 12.41 4.10
CA SER A 444 3.35 11.19 4.22
C SER A 444 3.72 10.64 2.86
N ASN A 445 4.66 9.70 2.90
CA ASN A 445 4.92 8.73 1.85
C ASN A 445 5.34 7.40 2.48
N GLY A 446 5.81 6.47 1.66
CA GLY A 446 6.29 5.16 2.10
C GLY A 446 7.49 5.19 3.06
N PHE A 447 8.17 6.32 3.25
CA PHE A 447 9.35 6.45 4.10
C PHE A 447 9.12 7.27 5.38
N PHE A 448 8.23 8.25 5.37
CA PHE A 448 8.06 9.16 6.50
C PHE A 448 6.68 9.82 6.57
N THR A 449 6.36 10.36 7.75
CA THR A 449 5.30 11.35 7.97
C THR A 449 5.93 12.67 8.38
N ALA A 450 5.60 13.75 7.67
CA ALA A 450 6.15 15.08 7.91
C ALA A 450 5.32 15.84 8.94
N PHE A 451 6.04 16.52 9.83
CA PHE A 451 5.55 17.33 10.92
C PHE A 451 6.30 18.67 10.98
N GLU A 452 5.99 19.48 11.99
CA GLU A 452 6.73 20.70 12.24
C GLU A 452 8.20 20.40 12.55
N LYS A 453 9.09 21.32 12.18
CA LYS A 453 10.52 21.15 12.41
C LYS A 453 10.81 21.24 13.91
N SER A 454 11.46 20.23 14.47
CA SER A 454 11.97 20.26 15.83
C SER A 454 13.36 20.89 15.93
N GLU A 455 13.63 21.47 17.09
CA GLU A 455 14.98 21.88 17.49
C GLU A 455 15.82 20.67 17.91
N ALA A 456 17.08 20.64 17.49
CA ALA A 456 17.93 19.44 17.60
C ALA A 456 18.21 19.03 19.06
N GLY A 457 18.43 20.00 19.96
CA GLY A 457 18.72 19.75 21.38
C GLY A 457 17.55 19.07 22.11
N PRO A 458 16.36 19.71 22.15
CA PRO A 458 15.16 19.10 22.74
C PRO A 458 14.82 17.73 22.13
N LEU A 459 14.95 17.57 20.81
CA LEU A 459 14.71 16.29 20.16
C LEU A 459 15.71 15.21 20.60
N SER A 460 16.99 15.54 20.75
CA SER A 460 17.99 14.60 21.27
C SER A 460 17.63 14.08 22.66
N LEU A 461 17.16 14.96 23.53
CA LEU A 461 16.73 14.60 24.88
C LEU A 461 15.48 13.71 24.83
N ALA A 462 14.49 14.08 24.01
CA ALA A 462 13.26 13.32 23.85
C ALA A 462 13.51 11.89 23.34
N LEU A 463 14.49 11.71 22.46
CA LEU A 463 14.87 10.41 21.90
C LEU A 463 15.74 9.54 22.82
N GLY A 464 16.14 10.05 23.99
CA GLY A 464 16.92 9.30 24.98
C GLY A 464 18.34 8.93 24.53
N GLY A 465 18.88 9.57 23.50
CA GLY A 465 20.20 9.24 22.95
C GLY A 465 20.44 9.73 21.53
N GLN A 466 21.47 9.18 20.89
CA GLN A 466 21.80 9.51 19.51
C GLN A 466 20.84 8.83 18.52
N VAL A 467 20.63 9.48 17.38
CA VAL A 467 19.83 8.93 16.28
C VAL A 467 20.70 8.13 15.32
N PHE A 468 20.13 7.08 14.75
CA PHE A 468 20.76 6.28 13.71
C PHE A 468 20.62 6.95 12.34
N ALA A 469 21.12 8.18 12.25
CA ALA A 469 21.13 9.01 11.04
C ALA A 469 22.43 9.81 10.99
N TRP A 470 23.33 9.43 10.09
CA TRP A 470 24.59 10.15 9.89
C TRP A 470 24.35 11.32 8.95
N MET A 471 24.78 12.51 9.38
CA MET A 471 24.76 13.71 8.56
C MET A 471 26.15 14.30 8.46
N ARG A 472 26.53 14.73 7.25
CA ARG A 472 27.80 15.40 6.99
C ARG A 472 27.94 16.68 7.84
N LYS A 473 29.06 16.80 8.55
CA LYS A 473 29.52 17.97 9.32
C LYS A 473 30.85 18.45 8.74
N GLY A 474 30.78 19.42 7.82
CA GLY A 474 31.94 19.88 7.06
C GLY A 474 32.45 18.84 6.06
N SER A 475 33.68 19.00 5.56
CA SER A 475 34.18 18.15 4.46
C SER A 475 34.63 16.76 4.88
N LYS A 476 34.96 16.53 6.16
CA LYS A 476 35.68 15.33 6.65
C LYS A 476 34.94 14.45 7.65
N LEU A 477 33.71 14.81 8.04
CA LEU A 477 33.01 14.10 9.10
C LEU A 477 31.55 13.90 8.71
N ALA A 478 30.98 12.74 9.02
CA ALA A 478 29.56 12.56 9.17
C ALA A 478 29.27 12.12 10.61
N SER A 479 28.39 12.82 11.31
CA SER A 479 28.05 12.51 12.70
C SER A 479 26.62 12.03 12.80
N PRO A 480 26.32 11.07 13.70
CA PRO A 480 24.95 10.79 14.11
C PRO A 480 24.33 12.10 14.59
N SER A 481 23.25 12.55 13.95
CA SER A 481 22.67 13.85 14.24
C SER A 481 21.20 13.90 13.93
N GLN A 482 20.45 14.57 14.80
CA GLN A 482 19.03 14.89 14.59
C GLN A 482 18.83 15.84 13.42
N LEU A 483 19.85 16.58 13.01
CA LEU A 483 19.82 17.33 11.74
C LEU A 483 19.66 16.38 10.54
N GLY A 484 20.10 15.12 10.69
CA GLY A 484 19.86 14.01 9.77
C GLY A 484 18.41 13.59 9.63
N LEU A 485 17.52 13.96 10.57
CA LEU A 485 16.07 13.82 10.43
C LEU A 485 15.56 15.02 9.63
N PRO A 486 15.21 14.86 8.35
CA PRO A 486 14.91 16.00 7.50
C PRO A 486 13.68 16.74 8.03
N LYS A 487 13.81 18.05 8.32
CA LYS A 487 12.69 19.03 8.44
C LYS A 487 11.43 18.54 9.21
N GLY A 488 11.58 17.79 10.30
CA GLY A 488 10.44 17.29 11.08
C GLY A 488 9.82 15.97 10.57
N HIS A 489 10.58 15.13 9.87
CA HIS A 489 10.08 13.84 9.40
C HIS A 489 10.19 12.76 10.49
N ALA A 490 9.06 12.14 10.84
CA ALA A 490 9.03 10.89 11.58
C ALA A 490 9.28 9.73 10.60
N ASP A 491 10.53 9.32 10.48
CA ASP A 491 11.03 8.30 9.57
C ASP A 491 11.60 7.08 10.31
N PHE A 492 12.19 6.15 9.57
CA PHE A 492 12.87 4.97 10.13
C PHE A 492 13.87 5.31 11.24
N SER A 493 14.72 6.32 11.07
CA SER A 493 15.75 6.66 12.04
C SER A 493 15.15 7.24 13.32
N PHE A 494 14.08 8.03 13.22
CA PHE A 494 13.31 8.52 14.36
C PHE A 494 12.71 7.37 15.17
N TYR A 495 11.93 6.50 14.53
CA TYR A 495 11.27 5.39 15.22
C TYR A 495 12.28 4.36 15.76
N ARG A 496 13.34 4.05 14.99
CA ARG A 496 14.40 3.16 15.44
C ARG A 496 15.08 3.67 16.72
N ALA A 497 15.33 4.97 16.82
CA ALA A 497 15.90 5.56 18.03
C ALA A 497 14.98 5.39 19.25
N LEU A 498 13.66 5.60 19.09
CA LEU A 498 12.69 5.39 20.16
C LEU A 498 12.69 3.97 20.70
N TRP A 499 12.74 2.98 19.81
CA TRP A 499 12.77 1.57 20.18
C TRP A 499 14.11 1.17 20.81
N GLN A 500 15.24 1.54 20.19
CA GLN A 500 16.57 1.20 20.67
C GLN A 500 16.84 1.76 22.08
N ASN A 501 16.43 3.01 22.30
CA ASN A 501 16.63 3.72 23.57
C ASN A 501 15.50 3.46 24.58
N ARG A 502 14.52 2.60 24.24
CA ARG A 502 13.38 2.23 25.11
C ARG A 502 12.63 3.45 25.66
N VAL A 503 12.43 4.46 24.81
CA VAL A 503 11.81 5.74 25.21
C VAL A 503 10.33 5.58 25.51
N LEU A 504 9.65 4.72 24.75
CA LEU A 504 8.20 4.56 24.82
C LEU A 504 7.80 3.55 25.89
N PRO A 505 6.70 3.80 26.63
CA PRO A 505 6.14 2.80 27.52
C PRO A 505 5.59 1.62 26.71
N SER A 506 5.43 0.46 27.36
CA SER A 506 4.87 -0.76 26.76
C SER A 506 3.34 -0.70 26.55
N ASN A 507 2.80 0.46 26.18
CA ASN A 507 1.39 0.70 25.95
C ASN A 507 1.06 0.51 24.46
N PRO A 508 0.57 -0.68 24.03
CA PRO A 508 0.12 -0.89 22.68
C PRO A 508 -1.13 -0.08 22.33
N TYR A 509 -1.32 0.22 21.04
CA TYR A 509 -2.48 0.96 20.54
C TYR A 509 -2.88 0.54 19.12
N LEU A 510 -4.11 0.90 18.76
CA LEU A 510 -4.61 0.83 17.38
C LEU A 510 -4.46 2.21 16.72
N LEU A 511 -4.17 2.25 15.42
CA LEU A 511 -3.83 3.49 14.72
C LEU A 511 -4.61 3.68 13.43
N ILE A 512 -5.15 4.88 13.26
CA ILE A 512 -5.68 5.39 12.00
C ILE A 512 -4.67 6.41 11.47
N HIS A 513 -4.07 6.13 10.32
CA HIS A 513 -3.08 7.01 9.71
C HIS A 513 -3.59 7.55 8.39
N ILE A 514 -3.96 8.83 8.36
CA ILE A 514 -4.54 9.47 7.16
C ILE A 514 -3.49 10.14 6.25
N GLY A 515 -2.19 10.00 6.53
CA GLY A 515 -1.16 10.43 5.61
C GLY A 515 -1.22 9.72 4.24
N CYS A 516 -0.77 10.39 3.19
CA CYS A 516 -0.70 9.83 1.84
C CYS A 516 0.36 8.72 1.77
N GLU A 517 0.13 7.66 0.99
CA GLU A 517 1.13 6.61 0.68
C GLU A 517 1.85 6.00 1.91
N VAL A 518 1.29 6.12 3.13
CA VAL A 518 1.91 5.64 4.37
C VAL A 518 2.11 4.14 4.37
N LEU A 519 1.25 3.39 3.65
CA LEU A 519 1.34 1.94 3.49
C LEU A 519 2.08 1.52 2.21
N SER A 520 2.49 2.46 1.36
CA SER A 520 3.20 2.14 0.13
C SER A 520 4.59 1.57 0.45
N PRO A 521 4.93 0.35 0.00
CA PRO A 521 6.28 -0.19 0.18
C PRO A 521 7.25 0.54 -0.76
N PRO A 522 8.37 1.08 -0.26
CA PRO A 522 9.46 1.53 -1.12
C PRO A 522 9.90 0.47 -2.13
N GLY A 523 10.04 0.85 -3.40
CA GLY A 523 10.51 -0.05 -4.47
C GLY A 523 9.41 -0.89 -5.15
N SER A 524 8.19 -0.93 -4.61
CA SER A 524 7.02 -1.67 -5.15
C SER A 524 6.67 -1.39 -6.62
N ARG A 525 7.16 -0.28 -7.18
CA ARG A 525 6.92 0.09 -8.59
C ARG A 525 7.87 -0.56 -9.59
N SER A 526 8.99 -1.09 -9.12
CA SER A 526 10.14 -1.40 -9.98
C SER A 526 10.88 -2.68 -9.61
N MET A 527 10.49 -3.35 -8.52
CA MET A 527 11.25 -4.42 -7.92
C MET A 527 10.32 -5.49 -7.37
N PRO A 528 10.63 -6.78 -7.56
CA PRO A 528 9.88 -7.85 -6.93
C PRO A 528 10.10 -7.90 -5.41
N PHE A 529 9.07 -8.33 -4.68
CA PHE A 529 9.07 -8.38 -3.21
C PHE A 529 10.28 -9.13 -2.61
N TYR A 530 10.73 -10.23 -3.22
CA TYR A 530 11.82 -11.02 -2.64
C TYR A 530 13.19 -10.31 -2.65
N ARG A 531 13.35 -9.18 -3.35
CA ARG A 531 14.59 -8.39 -3.29
C ARG A 531 14.86 -7.87 -1.88
N ALA A 532 16.14 -7.79 -1.52
CA ALA A 532 16.54 -7.37 -0.18
C ALA A 532 16.24 -5.89 0.11
N ASP A 533 16.23 -5.04 -0.92
CA ASP A 533 15.96 -3.61 -0.82
C ASP A 533 14.46 -3.24 -0.95
N TYR A 534 13.59 -4.21 -1.27
CA TYR A 534 12.16 -3.99 -1.34
C TYR A 534 11.59 -3.66 0.05
N GLY A 535 10.73 -2.64 0.12
CA GLY A 535 10.05 -2.25 1.35
C GLY A 535 10.99 -1.70 2.43
N ASN A 536 12.27 -1.43 2.14
CA ASN A 536 13.18 -0.96 3.18
C ASN A 536 12.69 0.36 3.79
N ARG A 537 12.78 0.47 5.12
CA ARG A 537 12.40 1.67 5.88
C ARG A 537 10.93 2.09 5.71
N GLN A 538 10.04 1.13 5.48
CA GLN A 538 8.61 1.39 5.32
C GLN A 538 8.04 2.10 6.55
N ASN A 539 7.35 3.22 6.32
CA ASN A 539 6.88 4.13 7.37
C ASN A 539 5.91 3.48 8.37
N ALA A 540 4.85 2.85 7.90
CA ALA A 540 3.87 2.20 8.75
C ALA A 540 4.42 0.97 9.49
N GLU A 541 5.33 0.19 8.87
CA GLU A 541 6.04 -0.90 9.55
C GLU A 541 6.91 -0.36 10.68
N CYS A 542 7.57 0.80 10.50
CA CYS A 542 8.29 1.46 11.58
C CYS A 542 7.36 1.76 12.76
N GLN A 543 6.15 2.26 12.50
CA GLN A 543 5.16 2.53 13.54
C GLN A 543 4.65 1.24 14.22
N LEU A 544 4.46 0.17 13.45
CA LEU A 544 4.02 -1.14 13.95
C LEU A 544 5.05 -1.78 14.90
N PHE A 545 6.32 -1.77 14.51
CA PHE A 545 7.37 -2.49 15.24
C PHE A 545 8.11 -1.64 16.26
N TYR A 546 8.34 -0.35 15.98
CA TYR A 546 9.13 0.53 16.84
C TYR A 546 8.30 1.51 17.68
N ALA A 547 7.04 1.75 17.35
CA ALA A 547 6.15 2.64 18.10
C ALA A 547 5.01 1.92 18.83
N ASN A 548 5.06 0.59 18.98
CA ASN A 548 4.07 -0.22 19.69
C ASN A 548 2.64 -0.25 19.10
N ALA A 549 2.44 0.18 17.85
CA ALA A 549 1.15 -0.03 17.20
C ALA A 549 0.87 -1.53 17.00
N LEU A 550 -0.38 -1.96 17.12
CA LEU A 550 -0.80 -3.35 16.88
C LEU A 550 -1.60 -3.53 15.59
N ALA A 551 -2.28 -2.49 15.15
CA ALA A 551 -2.94 -2.45 13.86
C ALA A 551 -2.94 -1.00 13.35
N ILE A 552 -2.70 -0.85 12.05
CA ILE A 552 -2.67 0.44 11.36
C ILE A 552 -3.58 0.33 10.15
N VAL A 553 -4.58 1.22 10.06
CA VAL A 553 -5.34 1.43 8.83
C VAL A 553 -4.80 2.70 8.19
N GLY A 554 -4.39 2.56 6.94
CA GLY A 554 -3.76 3.64 6.19
C GLY A 554 -3.95 3.42 4.71
N ARG A 555 -3.37 4.30 3.91
CA ARG A 555 -3.54 4.29 2.45
C ARG A 555 -2.23 4.26 1.68
N SER A 556 -2.27 3.66 0.50
CA SER A 556 -1.14 3.51 -0.43
C SER A 556 -1.20 4.50 -1.60
N LYS A 557 -1.87 5.65 -1.40
CA LYS A 557 -2.11 6.68 -2.45
C LYS A 557 -2.11 8.09 -1.90
N VAL A 558 -1.67 9.03 -2.74
CA VAL A 558 -1.93 10.46 -2.58
C VAL A 558 -3.38 10.76 -2.90
N PHE A 559 -4.18 10.95 -1.86
CA PHE A 559 -5.58 11.37 -1.94
C PHE A 559 -5.93 12.16 -0.67
N TYR A 560 -7.10 12.79 -0.55
CA TYR A 560 -7.54 13.45 0.69
C TYR A 560 -8.89 12.89 1.11
N ASP A 561 -8.88 11.85 1.95
CA ASP A 561 -10.06 11.17 2.46
C ASP A 561 -9.78 10.52 3.83
N HIS A 562 -10.83 10.00 4.44
CA HIS A 562 -10.80 9.20 5.66
C HIS A 562 -11.78 8.02 5.50
N PRO A 563 -11.54 6.88 6.17
CA PRO A 563 -12.41 5.72 6.04
C PRO A 563 -13.72 5.98 6.80
N ARG A 564 -14.77 6.42 6.10
CA ARG A 564 -16.07 6.77 6.68
C ARG A 564 -16.66 5.59 7.45
N GLY A 565 -17.19 5.86 8.64
CA GLY A 565 -17.81 4.84 9.49
C GLY A 565 -16.83 3.91 10.21
N PHE A 566 -15.52 4.06 9.99
CA PHE A 566 -14.51 3.17 10.57
C PHE A 566 -14.48 3.29 12.10
N CYS A 567 -14.31 4.51 12.63
CA CYS A 567 -14.28 4.75 14.07
C CYS A 567 -15.58 4.33 14.74
N GLU A 568 -16.72 4.66 14.14
CA GLU A 568 -18.05 4.33 14.66
C GLU A 568 -18.26 2.81 14.71
N THR A 569 -17.72 2.07 13.74
CA THR A 569 -17.79 0.61 13.70
C THR A 569 -16.93 0.00 14.81
N LEU A 570 -15.70 0.49 14.97
CA LEU A 570 -14.82 0.06 16.07
C LEU A 570 -15.40 0.34 17.45
N ALA A 571 -15.97 1.53 17.67
CA ALA A 571 -16.58 1.91 18.94
C ALA A 571 -17.73 0.98 19.34
N LYS A 572 -18.44 0.40 18.36
CA LYS A 572 -19.48 -0.64 18.56
C LYS A 572 -18.89 -2.03 18.87
N GLY A 573 -17.61 -2.10 19.22
CA GLY A 573 -16.93 -3.33 19.59
C GLY A 573 -16.61 -4.24 18.40
N LYS A 574 -16.64 -3.73 17.17
CA LYS A 574 -16.23 -4.50 15.99
C LYS A 574 -14.71 -4.56 15.85
N THR A 575 -14.21 -5.52 15.06
CA THR A 575 -12.78 -5.63 14.77
C THR A 575 -12.32 -4.55 13.80
N PHE A 576 -11.01 -4.35 13.73
CA PHE A 576 -10.35 -3.47 12.75
C PHE A 576 -10.70 -3.82 11.31
N GLY A 577 -10.72 -5.11 10.96
CA GLY A 577 -11.13 -5.57 9.63
C GLY A 577 -12.63 -5.38 9.38
N GLU A 578 -13.50 -5.64 10.37
CA GLU A 578 -14.93 -5.37 10.26
C GLU A 578 -15.20 -3.86 10.02
N ALA A 579 -14.42 -2.99 10.64
CA ALA A 579 -14.48 -1.54 10.44
C ALA A 579 -14.02 -1.10 9.03
N LEU A 580 -12.95 -1.69 8.49
CA LEU A 580 -12.55 -1.44 7.10
C LEU A 580 -13.62 -1.94 6.13
N ARG A 581 -14.15 -3.14 6.34
CA ARG A 581 -15.25 -3.67 5.49
C ARG A 581 -16.49 -2.78 5.54
N ALA A 582 -16.83 -2.22 6.70
CA ALA A 582 -17.93 -1.27 6.83
C ALA A 582 -17.73 -0.01 5.97
N TYR A 583 -16.49 0.49 5.87
CA TYR A 583 -16.17 1.59 4.95
C TYR A 583 -16.48 1.23 3.49
N TYR A 584 -16.03 0.07 3.01
CA TYR A 584 -16.37 -0.43 1.66
C TYR A 584 -17.89 -0.49 1.43
N LEU A 585 -18.64 -1.03 2.41
CA LEU A 585 -20.09 -1.13 2.32
C LEU A 585 -20.77 0.26 2.27
N ILE A 586 -20.31 1.23 3.05
CA ILE A 586 -20.81 2.60 3.04
C ILE A 586 -20.55 3.27 1.68
N GLU A 587 -19.32 3.17 1.16
CA GLU A 587 -18.96 3.74 -0.15
C GLU A 587 -19.79 3.11 -1.28
N SER A 588 -20.04 1.80 -1.24
CA SER A 588 -20.79 1.08 -2.28
C SER A 588 -22.29 1.43 -2.33
N LYS A 589 -22.84 1.89 -1.20
CA LYS A 589 -24.25 2.30 -1.08
C LYS A 589 -24.47 3.75 -1.46
N ALA A 590 -23.42 4.51 -1.75
CA ALA A 590 -23.56 5.92 -2.11
C ALA A 590 -24.47 6.08 -3.34
N PRO A 591 -25.58 6.85 -3.25
CA PRO A 591 -26.52 7.05 -4.36
C PRO A 591 -25.89 7.58 -5.66
N SER A 592 -24.72 8.21 -5.57
CA SER A 592 -23.96 8.60 -6.74
C SER A 592 -22.45 8.60 -6.46
N TRP A 593 -21.68 8.31 -7.50
CA TRP A 593 -20.21 8.39 -7.48
C TRP A 593 -19.69 9.82 -7.17
N LYS A 594 -20.53 10.86 -7.32
CA LYS A 594 -20.19 12.24 -6.91
C LYS A 594 -20.08 12.38 -5.38
N GLN A 595 -20.90 11.67 -4.61
CA GLN A 595 -20.88 11.72 -3.14
C GLN A 595 -19.67 11.01 -2.52
N VAL A 596 -18.91 10.26 -3.34
CA VAL A 596 -17.71 9.52 -2.96
C VAL A 596 -16.47 10.05 -3.66
N GLY A 597 -16.48 11.33 -4.05
CA GLY A 597 -15.29 12.03 -4.54
C GLY A 597 -15.13 12.08 -6.06
N GLY A 598 -16.11 11.62 -6.83
CA GLY A 598 -16.05 11.75 -8.29
C GLY A 598 -15.18 10.67 -8.96
N ASP A 599 -15.10 10.67 -10.29
CA ASP A 599 -14.25 9.89 -11.20
C ASP A 599 -13.31 8.86 -10.54
N ILE A 600 -12.11 9.28 -10.16
CA ILE A 600 -11.11 8.43 -9.50
C ILE A 600 -11.48 8.16 -8.02
N GLY A 601 -12.12 9.11 -7.34
CA GLY A 601 -12.56 8.98 -5.95
C GLY A 601 -13.61 7.89 -5.70
N ARG A 602 -14.43 7.51 -6.70
CA ARG A 602 -15.55 6.57 -6.50
C ARG A 602 -15.16 5.18 -5.96
N LYS A 603 -13.90 4.78 -6.17
CA LYS A 603 -13.28 3.54 -5.65
C LYS A 603 -12.15 3.86 -4.65
N ARG A 604 -12.20 5.00 -3.96
CA ARG A 604 -11.15 5.41 -3.00
C ARG A 604 -10.93 4.43 -1.85
N ALA A 605 -11.92 3.58 -1.55
CA ALA A 605 -11.75 2.51 -0.57
C ALA A 605 -10.61 1.54 -0.95
N TYR A 606 -10.35 1.34 -2.25
CA TYR A 606 -9.29 0.45 -2.73
C TYR A 606 -7.89 0.90 -2.31
N PHE A 607 -7.75 2.17 -1.90
CA PHE A 607 -6.47 2.74 -1.50
C PHE A 607 -6.09 2.32 -0.08
N TRP A 608 -7.03 1.78 0.69
CA TRP A 608 -6.90 1.51 2.12
C TRP A 608 -6.62 0.04 2.40
N ALA A 609 -5.66 -0.21 3.29
CA ALA A 609 -5.27 -1.55 3.75
C ALA A 609 -4.98 -1.54 5.26
N ILE A 610 -4.73 -2.72 5.82
CA ILE A 610 -4.39 -2.91 7.24
C ILE A 610 -3.00 -3.54 7.36
N LEU A 611 -2.12 -2.92 8.14
CA LEU A 611 -0.94 -3.59 8.70
C LEU A 611 -1.19 -3.95 10.16
N GLY A 612 -0.59 -5.04 10.61
CA GLY A 612 -0.83 -5.59 11.94
C GLY A 612 -2.02 -6.55 11.97
N ASP A 613 -2.65 -6.65 13.13
CA ASP A 613 -3.70 -7.62 13.40
C ASP A 613 -5.10 -7.02 13.24
N TRP A 614 -5.76 -7.38 12.14
CA TRP A 614 -7.09 -6.85 11.82
C TRP A 614 -8.19 -7.34 12.76
N THR A 615 -7.95 -8.39 13.55
CA THR A 615 -8.99 -8.99 14.41
C THR A 615 -9.15 -8.26 15.74
N LEU A 616 -8.24 -7.33 16.06
CA LEU A 616 -8.30 -6.54 17.30
C LEU A 616 -9.52 -5.63 17.33
N ARG A 617 -10.07 -5.47 18.53
CA ARG A 617 -11.22 -4.60 18.86
C ARG A 617 -10.74 -3.46 19.76
N LEU A 618 -11.52 -2.37 19.78
CA LEU A 618 -11.37 -1.41 20.87
C LEU A 618 -11.79 -2.08 22.19
N PRO A 619 -10.97 -1.96 23.24
CA PRO A 619 -11.37 -2.37 24.57
C PRO A 619 -12.70 -1.70 24.92
N GLN A 620 -13.69 -2.48 25.35
CA GLN A 620 -14.92 -1.89 25.86
C GLN A 620 -14.67 -1.45 27.29
N LYS A 621 -15.18 -0.27 27.66
CA LYS A 621 -15.20 0.14 29.06
C LYS A 621 -16.08 -0.87 29.80
N THR A 622 -15.48 -1.67 30.70
CA THR A 622 -16.26 -2.42 31.69
C THR A 622 -17.09 -1.40 32.46
N GLN A 623 -18.41 -1.54 32.40
CA GLN A 623 -19.35 -0.69 33.12
C GLN A 623 -19.11 -0.78 34.62
#